data_AF-A0A178UEH8-F1
#
_entry.id   AF-A0A178UEH8-F1
#
_cell.length_a   1.000
_cell.length_b   1.000
_cell.length_c   1.000
_cell.angle_alpha   90.00
_cell.angle_beta   90.00
_cell.angle_gamma   90.00
#
_symmetry.space_group_name_H-M   'P 1'
#
loop_
_entity.id
_entity.type
_entity.pdbx_description
1 polymer ?
#
loop_
_entity_poly.entity_id
_entity_poly.type
_entity_poly.pdbx_seq_one_letter_code
_entity_poly.pdbx_strand_id
1 'polypeptide(L)'
;MNQPNRGQILQTVFSHFFPVASPDSELVPSSLHEDITPILRVAKDVEDTNPRVAFLCHSHALDKANELDPTSRGRDVRQFKNTILQWLEKNNESTLKARQKSSDAHEMQSFYQQYGDEGINDLLNAGAGSSSSQRTKIYQTAVVLYDVLDAVHRKANIKVAAKILESHAEVEAKNKIYVPYNILPLDPDSKNHAMMRDPKIVAVLKAIRYTSDLTWQIGHKINDDEDVLDWLKTMFRFQKDNVSNQREHLILLLANVQMRQTQRQPNLLDDRALDTVMEKLLGNYNKWCNHVGLESSLRFPKDKQQKVVQQRKLLYTGLYLLIWGEAANLRFMPECLCYIYHHVWIQFQNFPICAYD
;
A
#
# COMPACT_ATOMS: atom_id res chain seq x y z
N MET A 1 23.00 11.15 -59.41
CA MET A 1 22.58 12.30 -58.59
C MET A 1 21.51 11.82 -57.62
N ASN A 2 21.89 11.44 -56.41
CA ASN A 2 20.94 11.12 -55.34
C ASN A 2 20.94 12.29 -54.37
N GLN A 3 19.83 13.03 -54.34
CA GLN A 3 19.63 14.10 -53.37
C GLN A 3 19.53 13.50 -51.96
N PRO A 4 20.17 14.08 -50.94
CA PRO A 4 19.89 13.72 -49.57
C PRO A 4 18.49 14.23 -49.18
N ASN A 5 17.73 13.37 -48.51
CA ASN A 5 16.38 13.63 -48.02
C ASN A 5 16.40 14.84 -47.06
N ARG A 6 15.90 16.00 -47.53
CA ARG A 6 15.77 17.25 -46.73
C ARG A 6 14.96 17.07 -45.44
N GLY A 7 14.10 16.05 -45.34
CA GLY A 7 13.29 15.75 -44.16
C GLY A 7 14.06 15.20 -42.96
N GLN A 8 15.15 14.45 -43.17
CA GLN A 8 15.95 13.89 -42.07
C GLN A 8 16.94 14.90 -41.48
N ILE A 9 17.38 15.88 -42.27
CA ILE A 9 18.30 16.92 -41.80
C ILE A 9 17.56 17.95 -40.93
N LEU A 10 16.26 18.18 -41.18
CA LEU A 10 15.48 19.11 -40.37
C LEU A 10 15.19 18.56 -38.96
N GLN A 11 14.83 17.28 -38.78
CA GLN A 11 14.58 16.72 -37.43
C GLN A 11 15.81 16.73 -36.52
N THR A 12 17.02 16.53 -37.06
CA THR A 12 18.25 16.52 -36.26
C THR A 12 18.69 17.93 -35.85
N VAL A 13 18.35 18.96 -36.63
CA VAL A 13 18.69 20.36 -36.32
C VAL A 13 17.63 21.01 -35.41
N PHE A 14 16.36 20.58 -35.48
CA PHE A 14 15.29 21.15 -34.64
C PHE A 14 15.28 20.67 -33.18
N SER A 15 15.90 19.53 -32.83
CA SER A 15 15.97 19.05 -31.44
C SER A 15 16.93 19.85 -30.54
N HIS A 16 17.80 20.67 -31.13
CA HIS A 16 18.74 21.52 -30.41
C HIS A 16 18.12 22.82 -29.85
N PHE A 17 16.95 23.24 -30.34
CA PHE A 17 16.37 24.56 -30.02
C PHE A 17 15.13 24.53 -29.12
N PHE A 18 14.58 23.35 -28.78
CA PHE A 18 13.48 23.24 -27.83
C PHE A 18 13.97 22.78 -26.46
N PRO A 19 13.41 23.32 -25.36
CA PRO A 19 13.61 22.75 -24.03
C PRO A 19 13.19 21.29 -24.08
N VAL A 20 14.07 20.37 -23.69
CA VAL A 20 13.66 18.98 -23.45
C VAL A 20 12.84 19.04 -22.17
N ALA A 21 11.56 18.72 -22.28
CA ALA A 21 10.69 18.65 -21.12
C ALA A 21 11.29 17.68 -20.08
N SER A 22 11.11 18.00 -18.80
CA SER A 22 11.52 17.11 -17.72
C SER A 22 10.90 15.72 -17.92
N PRO A 23 11.68 14.62 -17.79
CA PRO A 23 11.15 13.27 -17.97
C PRO A 23 9.99 13.00 -17.02
N ASP A 24 8.80 12.84 -17.60
CA ASP A 24 7.58 12.63 -16.82
C ASP A 24 7.44 11.17 -16.36
N SER A 25 6.97 11.01 -15.13
CA SER A 25 6.55 9.73 -14.55
C SER A 25 5.44 9.03 -15.34
N GLU A 26 4.61 9.78 -16.09
CA GLU A 26 3.56 9.21 -16.95
C GLU A 26 4.09 8.51 -18.21
N LEU A 27 5.33 8.82 -18.61
CA LEU A 27 5.96 8.27 -19.82
C LEU A 27 6.84 7.04 -19.52
N VAL A 28 6.79 6.52 -18.29
CA VAL A 28 7.58 5.35 -17.89
C VAL A 28 6.99 4.08 -18.52
N PRO A 29 7.80 3.28 -19.25
CA PRO A 29 7.35 2.00 -19.79
C PRO A 29 6.82 1.06 -18.71
N SER A 30 5.78 0.27 -19.03
CA SER A 30 5.12 -0.62 -18.05
C SER A 30 6.08 -1.61 -17.38
N SER A 31 7.15 -2.03 -18.08
CA SER A 31 8.18 -2.92 -17.53
C SER A 31 9.10 -2.28 -16.48
N LEU A 32 9.11 -0.94 -16.38
CA LEU A 32 9.95 -0.16 -15.47
C LEU A 32 9.11 0.65 -14.46
N HIS A 33 7.78 0.55 -14.55
CA HIS A 33 6.86 1.46 -13.85
C HIS A 33 6.93 1.32 -12.33
N GLU A 34 7.16 0.12 -11.80
CA GLU A 34 7.24 -0.11 -10.36
C GLU A 34 8.46 0.57 -9.73
N ASP A 35 9.65 0.42 -10.33
CA ASP A 35 10.91 0.89 -9.76
C ASP A 35 11.27 2.34 -10.09
N ILE A 36 10.86 2.85 -11.26
CA ILE A 36 11.33 4.14 -11.79
C ILE A 36 10.35 5.28 -11.51
N THR A 37 9.04 5.01 -11.56
CA THR A 37 8.00 6.03 -11.37
C THR A 37 8.11 6.75 -10.03
N PRO A 38 8.34 6.07 -8.89
CA PRO A 38 8.52 6.75 -7.61
C PRO A 38 9.70 7.74 -7.63
N ILE A 39 10.80 7.38 -8.30
CA ILE A 39 11.99 8.22 -8.42
C ILE A 39 11.69 9.49 -9.22
N LEU A 40 11.02 9.36 -10.37
CA LEU A 40 10.67 10.53 -11.20
C LEU A 40 9.64 11.45 -10.53
N ARG A 41 8.68 10.90 -9.77
CA ARG A 41 7.75 11.71 -8.98
C ARG A 41 8.47 12.53 -7.93
N VAL A 42 9.40 11.91 -7.20
CA VAL A 42 10.23 12.62 -6.21
C VAL A 42 11.13 13.65 -6.88
N ALA A 43 11.73 13.33 -8.03
CA ALA A 43 12.52 14.28 -8.80
C ALA A 43 11.71 15.54 -9.15
N LYS A 44 10.44 15.36 -9.56
CA LYS A 44 9.55 16.47 -9.87
C LYS A 44 9.18 17.29 -8.65
N ASP A 45 8.87 16.64 -7.53
CA ASP A 45 8.49 17.30 -6.26
C ASP A 45 9.64 18.16 -5.69
N VAL A 46 10.90 17.79 -5.94
CA VAL A 46 12.08 18.51 -5.42
C VAL A 46 12.73 19.45 -6.43
N GLU A 47 12.28 19.47 -7.69
CA GLU A 47 12.86 20.26 -8.78
C GLU A 47 12.92 21.75 -8.47
N ASP A 48 11.84 22.31 -7.92
CA ASP A 48 11.73 23.73 -7.58
C ASP A 48 12.56 24.09 -6.33
N THR A 49 12.72 23.14 -5.40
CA THR A 49 13.43 23.36 -4.13
C THR A 49 14.94 23.19 -4.28
N ASN A 50 15.38 22.13 -4.95
CA ASN A 50 16.78 21.84 -5.23
C ASN A 50 16.94 21.17 -6.61
N PRO A 51 17.21 21.98 -7.66
CA PRO A 51 17.38 21.48 -9.02
C PRO A 51 18.51 20.45 -9.16
N ARG A 52 19.56 20.53 -8.32
CA ARG A 52 20.67 19.56 -8.37
C ARG A 52 20.23 18.21 -7.81
N VAL A 53 19.44 18.17 -6.75
CA VAL A 53 18.90 16.93 -6.21
C VAL A 53 17.92 16.28 -7.20
N ALA A 54 17.05 17.06 -7.84
CA ALA A 54 16.18 16.54 -8.91
C ALA A 54 16.99 15.95 -10.06
N PHE A 55 18.07 16.61 -10.48
CA PHE A 55 19.01 16.08 -11.47
C PHE A 55 19.61 14.73 -11.05
N LEU A 56 20.04 14.60 -9.78
CA LEU A 56 20.57 13.34 -9.25
C LEU A 56 19.51 12.22 -9.23
N CYS A 57 18.24 12.56 -8.95
CA CYS A 57 17.14 11.60 -9.03
C CYS A 57 16.91 11.11 -10.47
N HIS A 58 16.94 12.00 -11.47
CA HIS A 58 16.85 11.60 -12.88
C HIS A 58 18.05 10.75 -13.33
N SER A 59 19.25 11.06 -12.84
CA SER A 59 20.45 10.26 -13.10
C SER A 59 20.31 8.85 -12.52
N HIS A 60 19.89 8.74 -11.26
CA HIS A 60 19.61 7.46 -10.60
C HIS A 60 18.51 6.65 -11.30
N ALA A 61 17.44 7.32 -11.75
CA ALA A 61 16.38 6.68 -12.54
C ALA A 61 16.93 6.05 -13.84
N LEU A 62 17.87 6.72 -14.52
CA LEU A 62 18.51 6.18 -15.71
C LEU A 62 19.40 4.98 -15.38
N ASP A 63 20.19 5.04 -14.30
CA ASP A 63 21.01 3.92 -13.86
C ASP A 63 20.15 2.70 -13.56
N LYS A 64 19.08 2.87 -12.77
CA LYS A 64 18.16 1.81 -12.39
C LYS A 64 17.44 1.22 -13.61
N ALA A 65 17.04 2.05 -14.57
CA ALA A 65 16.50 1.58 -15.85
C ALA A 65 17.54 0.76 -16.65
N ASN A 66 18.82 1.09 -16.57
CA ASN A 66 19.91 0.33 -17.20
C ASN A 66 20.17 -1.00 -16.51
N GLU A 67 20.02 -1.08 -15.20
CA GLU A 67 20.11 -2.33 -14.44
C GLU A 67 18.93 -3.26 -14.75
N LEU A 68 17.71 -2.72 -14.82
CA LEU A 68 16.48 -3.50 -15.05
C LEU A 68 16.34 -4.03 -16.48
N ASP A 69 16.75 -3.25 -17.50
CA ASP A 69 16.78 -3.71 -18.89
C ASP A 69 18.06 -3.27 -19.61
N PRO A 70 19.19 -3.97 -19.40
CA PRO A 70 20.47 -3.60 -20.00
C PRO A 70 20.43 -3.56 -21.53
N THR A 71 19.59 -4.42 -22.14
CA THR A 71 19.49 -4.57 -23.59
C THR A 71 18.50 -3.60 -24.24
N SER A 72 17.72 -2.86 -23.45
CA SER A 72 16.63 -1.99 -23.91
C SER A 72 15.65 -2.68 -24.87
N ARG A 73 15.31 -3.93 -24.56
CA ARG A 73 14.40 -4.77 -25.37
C ARG A 73 12.93 -4.51 -25.08
N GLY A 74 12.62 -3.96 -23.91
CA GLY A 74 11.26 -3.61 -23.53
C GLY A 74 10.67 -2.55 -24.47
N ARG A 75 9.35 -2.62 -24.67
CA ARG A 75 8.61 -1.63 -25.46
C ARG A 75 8.89 -0.23 -24.91
N ASP A 76 9.27 0.69 -25.79
CA ASP A 76 9.56 2.10 -25.50
C ASP A 76 10.70 2.38 -24.49
N VAL A 77 11.34 1.35 -23.92
CA VAL A 77 12.45 1.49 -22.95
C VAL A 77 13.63 2.25 -23.54
N ARG A 78 14.01 1.95 -24.78
CA ARG A 78 15.11 2.67 -25.44
C ARG A 78 14.79 4.15 -25.65
N GLN A 79 13.55 4.47 -26.02
CA GLN A 79 13.13 5.86 -26.23
C GLN A 79 13.15 6.60 -24.90
N PHE A 80 12.57 6.00 -23.86
CA PHE A 80 12.56 6.52 -22.50
C PHE A 80 13.97 6.84 -21.96
N LYS A 81 14.90 5.88 -22.05
CA LYS A 81 16.29 6.06 -21.61
C LYS A 81 16.99 7.20 -22.35
N ASN A 82 16.81 7.26 -23.67
CA ASN A 82 17.38 8.32 -24.48
C ASN A 82 16.83 9.69 -24.12
N THR A 83 15.53 9.80 -23.80
CA THR A 83 14.91 11.05 -23.35
C THR A 83 15.52 11.53 -22.04
N ILE A 84 15.67 10.64 -21.05
CA ILE A 84 16.31 11.00 -19.78
C ILE A 84 17.76 11.41 -20.01
N LEU A 85 18.51 10.66 -20.81
CA LEU A 85 19.91 10.97 -21.10
C LEU A 85 20.07 12.35 -21.75
N GLN A 86 19.25 12.68 -22.76
CA GLN A 86 19.26 13.99 -23.41
C GLN A 86 18.90 15.12 -22.44
N TRP A 87 17.95 14.88 -21.53
CA TRP A 87 17.61 15.86 -20.51
C TRP A 87 18.77 16.09 -19.54
N LEU A 88 19.45 15.02 -19.11
CA LEU A 88 20.63 15.11 -18.24
C LEU A 88 21.77 15.88 -18.92
N GLU A 89 22.06 15.60 -20.18
CA GLU A 89 23.10 16.31 -20.94
C GLU A 89 22.83 17.82 -21.01
N LYS A 90 21.57 18.22 -21.28
CA LYS A 90 21.18 19.63 -21.39
C LYS A 90 21.15 20.38 -20.05
N ASN A 91 20.81 19.68 -18.95
CA ASN A 91 20.59 20.32 -17.64
C ASN A 91 21.77 20.15 -16.66
N ASN A 92 22.84 19.43 -17.03
CA ASN A 92 23.95 19.20 -16.11
C ASN A 92 24.66 20.50 -15.71
N GLU A 93 25.00 21.38 -16.66
CA GLU A 93 25.74 22.62 -16.35
C GLU A 93 24.92 23.61 -15.53
N SER A 94 23.63 23.78 -15.85
CA SER A 94 22.74 24.71 -15.13
C SER A 94 22.53 24.25 -13.68
N THR A 95 22.27 22.96 -13.48
CA THR A 95 22.07 22.39 -12.14
C THR A 95 23.37 22.35 -11.33
N LEU A 96 24.52 22.12 -11.97
CA LEU A 96 25.83 22.22 -11.32
C LEU A 96 26.12 23.63 -10.80
N LYS A 97 25.78 24.68 -11.56
CA LYS A 97 25.92 26.07 -11.12
C LYS A 97 25.02 26.41 -9.93
N ALA A 98 23.86 25.75 -9.83
CA ALA A 98 22.94 25.91 -8.71
C ALA A 98 23.34 25.10 -7.46
N ARG A 99 24.33 24.21 -7.56
CA ARG A 99 24.78 23.35 -6.45
C ARG A 99 25.42 24.19 -5.36
N GLN A 100 25.03 23.93 -4.12
CA GLN A 100 25.48 24.70 -2.96
C GLN A 100 26.66 24.04 -2.23
N LYS A 101 26.78 22.71 -2.30
CA LYS A 101 27.84 21.93 -1.67
C LYS A 101 28.99 21.62 -2.62
N SER A 102 30.08 21.15 -2.04
CA SER A 102 31.35 20.84 -2.75
C SER A 102 31.25 19.65 -3.71
N SER A 103 30.30 18.74 -3.50
CA SER A 103 30.10 17.55 -4.32
C SER A 103 28.62 17.14 -4.32
N ASP A 104 28.23 16.31 -5.29
CA ASP A 104 26.86 15.79 -5.38
C ASP A 104 26.48 14.92 -4.17
N ALA A 105 27.43 14.14 -3.63
CA ALA A 105 27.21 13.34 -2.43
C ALA A 105 26.88 14.23 -1.22
N HIS A 106 27.63 15.31 -1.03
CA HIS A 106 27.39 16.26 0.07
C HIS A 106 26.10 17.07 -0.13
N GLU A 107 25.78 17.43 -1.38
CA GLU A 107 24.50 18.09 -1.73
C GLU A 107 23.32 17.20 -1.36
N MET A 108 23.34 15.96 -1.82
CA MET A 108 22.29 14.98 -1.57
C MET A 108 22.17 14.65 -0.08
N GLN A 109 23.30 14.51 0.63
CA GLN A 109 23.31 14.28 2.06
C GLN A 109 22.67 15.44 2.84
N SER A 110 23.06 16.68 2.51
CA SER A 110 22.52 17.87 3.16
C SER A 110 21.02 17.99 2.93
N PHE A 111 20.56 17.72 1.70
CA PHE A 111 19.14 17.77 1.36
C PHE A 111 18.34 16.69 2.09
N TYR A 112 18.84 15.44 2.14
CA TYR A 112 18.17 14.37 2.87
C TYR A 112 18.03 14.67 4.37
N GLN A 113 19.09 15.21 4.98
CA GLN A 113 19.04 15.62 6.39
C GLN A 113 18.03 16.75 6.62
N GLN A 114 18.02 17.77 5.77
CA GLN A 114 17.04 18.85 5.84
C GLN A 114 15.61 18.33 5.65
N TYR A 115 15.40 17.43 4.69
CA TYR A 115 14.09 16.81 4.46
C TYR A 115 13.61 16.00 5.66
N GLY A 116 14.52 15.29 6.34
CA GLY A 116 14.22 14.61 7.60
C GLY A 116 13.89 15.59 8.73
N ASP A 117 14.71 16.63 8.90
CA ASP A 117 14.57 17.60 9.98
C ASP A 117 13.34 18.50 9.83
N GLU A 118 12.90 18.81 8.61
CA GLU A 118 11.70 19.60 8.35
C GLU A 118 10.48 18.68 8.19
N GLY A 119 10.51 17.75 7.23
CA GLY A 119 9.35 16.93 6.87
C GLY A 119 8.93 15.91 7.93
N ILE A 120 9.87 15.16 8.52
CA ILE A 120 9.54 14.13 9.53
C ILE A 120 9.22 14.79 10.86
N ASN A 121 9.96 15.82 11.28
CA ASN A 121 9.66 16.52 12.52
C ASN A 121 8.35 17.31 12.44
N ASP A 122 8.04 17.96 11.32
CA ASP A 122 6.74 18.62 11.14
C ASP A 122 5.59 17.61 11.19
N LEU A 123 5.77 16.39 10.67
CA LEU A 123 4.80 15.31 10.84
C LEU A 123 4.63 14.87 12.29
N LEU A 124 5.74 14.70 13.01
CA LEU A 124 5.73 14.34 14.44
C LEU A 124 5.06 15.44 15.28
N ASN A 125 5.32 16.71 14.94
CA ASN A 125 4.79 17.88 15.63
C ASN A 125 3.32 18.19 15.26
N ALA A 126 2.88 17.89 14.04
CA ALA A 126 1.50 18.10 13.58
C ALA A 126 0.48 17.14 14.25
N GLY A 127 0.95 16.13 14.99
CA GLY A 127 0.11 15.21 15.74
C GLY A 127 -0.97 14.52 14.89
N ALA A 128 -2.13 14.26 15.49
CA ALA A 128 -3.27 13.57 14.86
C ALA A 128 -3.98 14.37 13.74
N GLY A 129 -3.47 15.54 13.34
CA GLY A 129 -4.05 16.42 12.32
C GLY A 129 -3.50 16.23 10.90
N SER A 130 -2.36 15.56 10.73
CA SER A 130 -1.83 15.23 9.39
C SER A 130 -2.59 14.04 8.79
N SER A 131 -3.08 14.19 7.56
CA SER A 131 -3.79 13.11 6.85
C SER A 131 -2.85 11.93 6.63
N SER A 132 -3.38 10.70 6.75
CA SER A 132 -2.62 9.46 6.52
C SER A 132 -1.90 9.46 5.16
N SER A 133 -2.55 10.01 4.14
CA SER A 133 -1.96 10.19 2.80
C SER A 133 -0.71 11.08 2.79
N GLN A 134 -0.67 12.14 3.60
CA GLN A 134 0.50 13.03 3.69
C GLN A 134 1.67 12.32 4.36
N ARG A 135 1.40 11.52 5.41
CA ARG A 135 2.42 10.70 6.08
C ARG A 135 3.01 9.67 5.14
N THR A 136 2.16 8.92 4.43
CA THR A 136 2.60 7.95 3.42
C THR A 136 3.47 8.62 2.36
N LYS A 137 3.06 9.79 1.83
CA LYS A 137 3.85 10.53 0.84
C LYS A 137 5.24 10.86 1.38
N ILE A 138 5.35 11.38 2.60
CA ILE A 138 6.64 11.79 3.18
C ILE A 138 7.57 10.60 3.41
N TYR A 139 7.08 9.49 3.97
CA TYR A 139 7.90 8.30 4.15
C TYR A 139 8.32 7.68 2.81
N GLN A 140 7.43 7.64 1.82
CA GLN A 140 7.77 7.17 0.47
C GLN A 140 8.84 8.04 -0.18
N THR A 141 8.70 9.37 -0.11
CA THR A 141 9.70 10.31 -0.62
C THR A 141 11.03 10.15 0.10
N ALA A 142 11.04 10.01 1.43
CA ALA A 142 12.26 9.79 2.20
C ALA A 142 12.99 8.50 1.80
N VAL A 143 12.26 7.40 1.58
CA VAL A 143 12.86 6.13 1.13
C VAL A 143 13.51 6.28 -0.25
N VAL A 144 12.83 6.96 -1.19
CA VAL A 144 13.37 7.21 -2.53
C VAL A 144 14.60 8.13 -2.49
N LEU A 145 14.55 9.21 -1.70
CA LEU A 145 15.68 10.12 -1.53
C LEU A 145 16.89 9.39 -0.91
N TYR A 146 16.67 8.45 0.01
CA TYR A 146 17.76 7.65 0.55
C TYR A 146 18.37 6.70 -0.50
N ASP A 147 17.57 6.06 -1.35
CA ASP A 147 18.06 5.20 -2.45
C ASP A 147 19.00 6.01 -3.38
N VAL A 148 18.59 7.23 -3.74
CA VAL A 148 19.43 8.16 -4.53
C VAL A 148 20.68 8.57 -3.75
N LEU A 149 20.56 8.87 -2.45
CA LEU A 149 21.70 9.22 -1.60
C LEU A 149 22.74 8.10 -1.57
N ASP A 150 22.33 6.86 -1.33
CA ASP A 150 23.21 5.71 -1.26
C ASP A 150 23.91 5.47 -2.61
N ALA A 151 23.17 5.55 -3.72
CA ALA A 151 23.74 5.43 -5.06
C ALA A 151 24.81 6.50 -5.36
N VAL A 152 24.56 7.76 -5.03
CA VAL A 152 25.52 8.86 -5.23
C VAL A 152 26.76 8.68 -4.34
N HIS A 153 26.59 8.22 -3.10
CA HIS A 153 27.70 7.94 -2.18
C HIS A 153 28.58 6.79 -2.66
N ARG A 154 27.97 5.70 -3.15
CA ARG A 154 28.69 4.57 -3.75
C ARG A 154 29.49 5.01 -4.97
N LYS A 155 28.90 5.80 -5.87
CA LYS A 155 29.60 6.37 -7.05
C LYS A 155 30.78 7.27 -6.66
N ALA A 156 30.67 7.99 -5.55
CA ALA A 156 31.73 8.85 -5.02
C ALA A 156 32.75 8.11 -4.13
N ASN A 157 32.54 6.83 -3.83
CA ASN A 157 33.31 6.06 -2.85
C ASN A 157 33.38 6.73 -1.46
N ILE A 158 32.26 7.33 -1.02
CA ILE A 158 32.09 7.99 0.28
C ILE A 158 31.15 7.13 1.14
N LYS A 159 31.49 6.90 2.40
CA LYS A 159 30.61 6.17 3.33
C LYS A 159 29.51 7.08 3.86
N VAL A 160 28.28 6.60 3.86
CA VAL A 160 27.14 7.27 4.51
C VAL A 160 27.34 7.28 6.03
N ALA A 161 27.03 8.40 6.68
CA ALA A 161 27.17 8.54 8.13
C ALA A 161 26.22 7.60 8.89
N ALA A 162 26.69 6.99 9.99
CA ALA A 162 25.92 6.03 10.78
C ALA A 162 24.55 6.57 11.26
N LYS A 163 24.49 7.85 11.66
CA LYS A 163 23.25 8.53 12.05
C LYS A 163 22.18 8.52 10.95
N ILE A 164 22.60 8.67 9.69
CA ILE A 164 21.70 8.65 8.53
C ILE A 164 21.17 7.24 8.29
N LEU A 165 22.01 6.22 8.47
CA LEU A 165 21.61 4.81 8.36
C LEU A 165 20.55 4.45 9.40
N GLU A 166 20.75 4.86 10.65
CA GLU A 166 19.80 4.64 11.75
C GLU A 166 18.47 5.35 11.50
N SER A 167 18.51 6.62 11.12
CA SER A 167 17.31 7.39 10.77
C SER A 167 16.55 6.79 9.57
N HIS A 168 17.28 6.33 8.55
CA HIS A 168 16.66 5.65 7.41
C HIS A 168 15.99 4.34 7.80
N ALA A 169 16.61 3.54 8.68
CA ALA A 169 16.01 2.30 9.16
C ALA A 169 14.67 2.55 9.88
N GLU A 170 14.56 3.64 10.64
CA GLU A 170 13.30 4.06 11.25
C GLU A 170 12.26 4.49 10.19
N VAL A 171 12.67 5.31 9.22
CA VAL A 171 11.82 5.72 8.08
C VAL A 171 11.30 4.52 7.31
N GLU A 172 12.16 3.53 7.04
CA GLU A 172 11.79 2.32 6.31
C GLU A 172 10.79 1.46 7.12
N ALA A 173 10.99 1.36 8.43
CA ALA A 173 10.05 0.68 9.33
C ALA A 173 8.69 1.37 9.32
N LYS A 174 8.65 2.71 9.36
CA LYS A 174 7.40 3.50 9.26
C LYS A 174 6.75 3.39 7.89
N ASN A 175 7.51 3.44 6.80
CA ASN A 175 6.99 3.27 5.43
C ASN A 175 6.28 1.92 5.24
N LYS A 176 6.74 0.86 5.92
CA LYS A 176 6.08 -0.47 5.91
C LYS A 176 4.74 -0.51 6.66
N ILE A 177 4.52 0.44 7.56
CA ILE A 177 3.30 0.56 8.39
C ILE A 177 2.25 1.43 7.69
N TYR A 178 2.68 2.54 7.06
CA TYR A 178 1.79 3.47 6.38
C TYR A 178 1.47 3.02 4.96
N VAL A 179 0.39 2.27 4.81
CA VAL A 179 -0.08 1.78 3.50
C VAL A 179 -0.94 2.84 2.81
N PRO A 180 -0.66 3.19 1.54
CA PRO A 180 -1.53 4.07 0.78
C PRO A 180 -2.93 3.43 0.56
N TYR A 181 -3.94 4.27 0.36
CA TYR A 181 -5.32 3.92 -0.05
C TYR A 181 -6.30 3.44 1.03
N ASN A 182 -5.87 3.33 2.29
CA ASN A 182 -6.79 3.11 3.42
C ASN A 182 -7.30 4.46 3.97
N ILE A 183 -8.63 4.61 4.06
CA ILE A 183 -9.32 5.76 4.66
C ILE A 183 -9.15 5.74 6.18
N LEU A 184 -9.20 4.55 6.79
CA LEU A 184 -9.04 4.40 8.24
C LEU A 184 -7.56 4.25 8.58
N PRO A 185 -7.01 5.13 9.42
CA PRO A 185 -5.61 5.03 9.83
C PRO A 185 -5.51 4.01 10.97
N LEU A 186 -5.46 2.74 10.58
CA LEU A 186 -5.39 1.57 11.48
C LEU A 186 -3.97 1.33 12.03
N ASP A 187 -3.00 2.17 11.65
CA ASP A 187 -1.63 2.08 12.15
C ASP A 187 -1.53 2.42 13.65
N PRO A 188 -0.52 1.88 14.36
CA PRO A 188 -0.36 2.10 15.80
C PRO A 188 -0.25 3.57 16.22
N ASP A 189 0.29 4.43 15.35
CA ASP A 189 0.52 5.84 15.63
C ASP A 189 -0.77 6.69 15.48
N SER A 190 -1.79 6.13 14.84
CA SER A 190 -3.04 6.84 14.53
C SER A 190 -4.20 6.53 15.49
N LYS A 191 -3.92 5.88 16.63
CA LYS A 191 -4.90 5.64 17.70
C LYS A 191 -5.63 6.91 18.17
N ASN A 192 -4.98 8.07 18.05
CA ASN A 192 -5.53 9.37 18.44
C ASN A 192 -6.31 10.10 17.33
N HIS A 193 -6.37 9.56 16.11
CA HIS A 193 -7.08 10.19 15.00
C HIS A 193 -8.58 10.31 15.29
N ALA A 194 -9.22 11.38 14.82
CA ALA A 194 -10.62 11.68 15.13
C ALA A 194 -11.58 10.53 14.71
N MET A 195 -11.34 9.93 13.54
CA MET A 195 -12.12 8.77 13.06
C MET A 195 -11.95 7.56 13.97
N MET A 196 -10.76 7.36 14.54
CA MET A 196 -10.47 6.24 15.45
C MET A 196 -11.07 6.45 16.85
N ARG A 197 -11.59 7.66 17.14
CA ARG A 197 -12.33 7.98 18.36
C ARG A 197 -13.85 7.86 18.18
N ASP A 198 -14.35 7.64 16.97
CA ASP A 198 -15.77 7.43 16.74
C ASP A 198 -16.23 6.17 17.49
N PRO A 199 -17.23 6.25 18.39
CA PRO A 199 -17.69 5.12 19.19
C PRO A 199 -18.08 3.89 18.38
N LYS A 200 -18.64 4.08 17.17
CA LYS A 200 -19.10 2.99 16.30
C LYS A 200 -17.93 2.30 15.62
N ILE A 201 -16.91 3.06 15.19
CA ILE A 201 -15.66 2.48 14.67
C ILE A 201 -14.95 1.71 15.79
N VAL A 202 -14.82 2.31 16.97
CA VAL A 202 -14.21 1.67 18.16
C VAL A 202 -14.96 0.39 18.53
N ALA A 203 -16.30 0.40 18.48
CA ALA A 203 -17.13 -0.75 18.76
C ALA A 203 -16.83 -1.93 17.81
N VAL A 204 -16.72 -1.66 16.50
CA VAL A 204 -16.39 -2.68 15.51
C VAL A 204 -14.97 -3.20 15.71
N LEU A 205 -14.00 -2.31 15.92
CA LEU A 205 -12.60 -2.68 16.19
C LEU A 205 -12.47 -3.60 17.40
N LYS A 206 -13.19 -3.31 18.49
CA LYS A 206 -13.23 -4.18 19.67
C LYS A 206 -13.83 -5.55 19.36
N ALA A 207 -14.88 -5.61 18.53
CA ALA A 207 -15.53 -6.86 18.17
C ALA A 207 -14.65 -7.75 17.29
N ILE A 208 -13.97 -7.19 16.28
CA ILE A 208 -13.08 -7.96 15.39
C ILE A 208 -11.79 -8.41 16.10
N ARG A 209 -11.35 -7.71 17.16
CA ARG A 209 -10.19 -8.08 17.98
C ARG A 209 -10.48 -9.14 19.03
N TYR A 210 -11.74 -9.54 19.20
CA TYR A 210 -12.07 -10.67 20.06
C TYR A 210 -11.65 -11.95 19.36
N THR A 211 -10.45 -12.45 19.67
CA THR A 211 -9.83 -13.66 19.06
C THR A 211 -9.44 -14.72 20.10
N SER A 212 -9.82 -14.53 21.37
CA SER A 212 -9.34 -15.31 22.52
C SER A 212 -9.69 -16.80 22.48
N ASP A 213 -10.73 -17.19 21.74
CA ASP A 213 -11.19 -18.58 21.57
C ASP A 213 -10.78 -19.20 20.22
N LEU A 214 -9.93 -18.53 19.45
CA LEU A 214 -9.40 -19.03 18.19
C LEU A 214 -8.08 -19.77 18.40
N THR A 215 -7.95 -20.91 17.71
CA THR A 215 -6.71 -21.69 17.68
C THR A 215 -5.77 -21.15 16.61
N TRP A 216 -4.61 -20.63 17.03
CA TRP A 216 -3.57 -20.16 16.12
C TRP A 216 -2.61 -21.29 15.73
N GLN A 217 -1.90 -21.14 14.60
CA GLN A 217 -0.90 -22.12 14.16
C GLN A 217 0.24 -22.26 15.19
N ILE A 218 0.81 -23.46 15.29
CA ILE A 218 1.90 -23.76 16.22
C ILE A 218 3.07 -22.82 15.96
N GLY A 219 3.53 -22.11 17.00
CA GLY A 219 4.64 -21.15 16.91
C GLY A 219 4.23 -19.73 16.52
N HIS A 220 2.93 -19.45 16.33
CA HIS A 220 2.43 -18.09 16.13
C HIS A 220 2.61 -17.27 17.41
N LYS A 221 3.28 -16.12 17.30
CA LYS A 221 3.38 -15.14 18.38
C LYS A 221 2.20 -14.18 18.27
N ILE A 222 1.19 -14.40 19.09
CA ILE A 222 0.00 -13.54 19.13
C ILE A 222 0.43 -12.11 19.46
N ASN A 223 0.01 -11.15 18.63
CA ASN A 223 0.16 -9.73 18.89
C ASN A 223 -1.18 -9.16 19.37
N ASP A 224 -1.16 -8.26 20.36
CA ASP A 224 -2.36 -7.68 20.99
C ASP A 224 -3.26 -6.91 20.01
N ASP A 225 -2.73 -6.50 18.86
CA ASP A 225 -3.46 -5.80 17.82
C ASP A 225 -4.02 -6.73 16.72
N GLU A 226 -3.80 -8.05 16.78
CA GLU A 226 -4.34 -9.01 15.79
C GLU A 226 -5.85 -9.22 15.92
N ASP A 227 -6.52 -9.30 14.77
CA ASP A 227 -7.96 -9.49 14.68
C ASP A 227 -8.37 -10.77 13.95
N VAL A 228 -9.69 -11.01 13.89
CA VAL A 228 -10.27 -12.18 13.20
C VAL A 228 -9.86 -12.27 11.73
N LEU A 229 -9.48 -11.17 11.08
CA LEU A 229 -9.01 -11.18 9.68
C LEU A 229 -7.53 -11.55 9.59
N ASP A 230 -6.70 -11.18 10.56
CA ASP A 230 -5.32 -11.71 10.68
C ASP A 230 -5.31 -13.21 10.92
N TRP A 231 -6.28 -13.69 11.70
CA TRP A 231 -6.47 -15.13 11.89
C TRP A 231 -6.84 -15.82 10.57
N LEU A 232 -7.84 -15.29 9.83
CA LEU A 232 -8.22 -15.83 8.51
C LEU A 232 -7.05 -15.79 7.52
N LYS A 233 -6.28 -14.70 7.50
CA LYS A 233 -5.05 -14.58 6.70
C LYS A 233 -4.06 -15.69 7.03
N THR A 234 -3.85 -15.97 8.31
CA THR A 234 -2.90 -16.99 8.76
C THR A 234 -3.36 -18.41 8.38
N MET A 235 -4.65 -18.68 8.53
CA MET A 235 -5.23 -19.99 8.24
C MET A 235 -5.33 -20.28 6.74
N PHE A 236 -5.72 -19.30 5.93
CA PHE A 236 -6.01 -19.48 4.50
C PHE A 236 -4.97 -18.84 3.56
N ARG A 237 -3.94 -18.16 4.10
CA ARG A 237 -2.84 -17.54 3.35
C ARG A 237 -3.27 -16.43 2.36
N PHE A 238 -4.36 -15.73 2.66
CA PHE A 238 -4.79 -14.56 1.89
C PHE A 238 -3.68 -13.48 1.80
N GLN A 239 -3.68 -12.75 0.69
CA GLN A 239 -2.73 -11.67 0.44
C GLN A 239 -2.87 -10.55 1.49
N LYS A 240 -1.74 -10.00 1.97
CA LYS A 240 -1.72 -8.97 3.02
C LYS A 240 -2.55 -7.74 2.66
N ASP A 241 -2.47 -7.30 1.41
CA ASP A 241 -3.15 -6.09 0.95
C ASP A 241 -4.66 -6.33 0.80
N ASN A 242 -5.06 -7.50 0.29
CA ASN A 242 -6.46 -7.92 0.30
C ASN A 242 -7.05 -7.88 1.72
N VAL A 243 -6.34 -8.46 2.68
CA VAL A 243 -6.77 -8.48 4.09
C VAL A 243 -6.89 -7.07 4.66
N SER A 244 -5.93 -6.20 4.38
CA SER A 244 -5.95 -4.80 4.82
C SER A 244 -7.14 -4.04 4.23
N ASN A 245 -7.43 -4.24 2.94
CA ASN A 245 -8.54 -3.60 2.24
C ASN A 245 -9.89 -4.10 2.74
N GLN A 246 -10.06 -5.43 2.88
CA GLN A 246 -11.31 -6.02 3.34
C GLN A 246 -11.57 -5.73 4.82
N ARG A 247 -10.52 -5.57 5.63
CA ARG A 247 -10.63 -5.12 7.03
C ARG A 247 -11.28 -3.74 7.11
N GLU A 248 -10.73 -2.77 6.37
CA GLU A 248 -11.30 -1.44 6.34
C GLU A 248 -12.75 -1.46 5.82
N HIS A 249 -12.99 -2.18 4.72
CA HIS A 249 -14.32 -2.30 4.14
C HIS A 249 -15.35 -2.88 5.13
N LEU A 250 -14.98 -3.94 5.87
CA LEU A 250 -15.83 -4.53 6.91
C LEU A 250 -16.11 -3.55 8.05
N ILE A 251 -15.08 -2.84 8.53
CA ILE A 251 -15.22 -1.85 9.61
C ILE A 251 -16.19 -0.75 9.21
N LEU A 252 -15.99 -0.17 8.03
CA LEU A 252 -16.84 0.91 7.50
C LEU A 252 -18.26 0.41 7.24
N LEU A 253 -18.44 -0.80 6.68
CA LEU A 253 -19.76 -1.36 6.41
C LEU A 253 -20.57 -1.55 7.69
N LEU A 254 -19.97 -2.13 8.73
CA LEU A 254 -20.62 -2.35 10.02
C LEU A 254 -20.91 -1.02 10.73
N ALA A 255 -19.93 -0.11 10.78
CA ALA A 255 -20.10 1.21 11.37
C ALA A 255 -21.24 1.99 10.66
N ASN A 256 -21.31 1.92 9.33
CA ASN A 256 -22.35 2.55 8.52
C ASN A 256 -23.75 2.01 8.80
N VAL A 257 -23.91 0.69 8.91
CA VAL A 257 -25.20 0.09 9.26
C VAL A 257 -25.58 0.49 10.69
N GLN A 258 -24.63 0.48 11.61
CA GLN A 258 -24.84 0.87 13.00
C GLN A 258 -25.15 2.37 13.17
N MET A 259 -24.68 3.24 12.27
CA MET A 259 -25.06 4.66 12.25
C MET A 259 -26.55 4.86 11.95
N ARG A 260 -27.14 3.98 11.16
CA ARG A 260 -28.55 4.06 10.75
C ARG A 260 -29.51 3.44 11.78
N GLN A 261 -28.98 2.77 12.80
CA GLN A 261 -29.78 2.13 13.84
C GLN A 261 -29.82 3.00 15.10
N THR A 262 -31.00 3.09 15.74
CA THR A 262 -31.12 3.69 17.08
C THR A 262 -30.40 2.78 18.08
N GLN A 263 -29.23 3.23 18.53
CA GLN A 263 -28.33 2.39 19.31
C GLN A 263 -28.55 2.61 20.81
N ARG A 264 -28.66 1.51 21.57
CA ARG A 264 -28.77 1.55 23.04
C ARG A 264 -27.41 1.73 23.72
N GLN A 265 -26.33 1.23 23.12
CA GLN A 265 -24.97 1.34 23.65
C GLN A 265 -23.99 1.68 22.51
N PRO A 266 -23.41 2.89 22.47
CA PRO A 266 -22.59 3.35 21.34
C PRO A 266 -21.23 2.64 21.24
N ASN A 267 -20.76 2.03 22.32
CA ASN A 267 -19.40 1.46 22.43
C ASN A 267 -19.32 -0.05 22.16
N LEU A 268 -20.43 -0.69 21.78
CA LEU A 268 -20.49 -2.12 21.45
C LEU A 268 -21.13 -2.32 20.08
N LEU A 269 -20.64 -3.32 19.36
CA LEU A 269 -21.21 -3.72 18.08
C LEU A 269 -22.60 -4.32 18.31
N ASP A 270 -23.62 -3.72 17.69
CA ASP A 270 -25.00 -4.21 17.73
C ASP A 270 -25.12 -5.46 16.84
N ASP A 271 -25.59 -6.57 17.42
CA ASP A 271 -25.78 -7.82 16.68
C ASP A 271 -26.74 -7.67 15.50
N ARG A 272 -27.72 -6.76 15.59
CA ARG A 272 -28.65 -6.49 14.47
C ARG A 272 -27.94 -5.86 13.28
N ALA A 273 -26.92 -5.04 13.53
CA ALA A 273 -26.10 -4.46 12.47
C ALA A 273 -25.28 -5.56 11.78
N LEU A 274 -24.68 -6.46 12.56
CA LEU A 274 -23.94 -7.59 12.03
C LEU A 274 -24.84 -8.56 11.25
N ASP A 275 -26.02 -8.87 11.76
CA ASP A 275 -27.01 -9.72 11.08
C ASP A 275 -27.45 -9.11 9.75
N THR A 276 -27.70 -7.80 9.72
CA THR A 276 -28.06 -7.08 8.48
C THR A 276 -26.94 -7.17 7.44
N VAL A 277 -25.68 -7.01 7.86
CA VAL A 277 -24.52 -7.12 6.95
C VAL A 277 -24.35 -8.56 6.46
N MET A 278 -24.44 -9.52 7.37
CA MET A 278 -24.27 -10.94 7.08
C MET A 278 -25.34 -11.44 6.11
N GLU A 279 -26.61 -11.08 6.32
CA GLU A 279 -27.72 -11.44 5.43
C GLU A 279 -27.51 -10.89 4.02
N LYS A 280 -27.02 -9.65 3.90
CA LYS A 280 -26.75 -9.03 2.59
C LYS A 280 -25.61 -9.71 1.85
N LEU A 281 -24.54 -10.08 2.54
CA LEU A 281 -23.35 -10.68 1.91
C LEU A 281 -23.54 -12.17 1.62
N LEU A 282 -24.13 -12.92 2.57
CA LEU A 282 -24.25 -14.38 2.51
C LEU A 282 -25.67 -14.85 2.13
N GLY A 283 -26.59 -13.94 1.84
CA GLY A 283 -27.95 -14.29 1.39
C GLY A 283 -27.95 -15.11 0.10
N ASN A 284 -27.07 -14.79 -0.85
CA ASN A 284 -26.92 -15.56 -2.09
C ASN A 284 -26.37 -16.97 -1.81
N TYR A 285 -25.43 -17.08 -0.87
CA TYR A 285 -24.89 -18.37 -0.45
C TYR A 285 -25.98 -19.28 0.13
N ASN A 286 -26.83 -18.78 1.02
CA ASN A 286 -27.93 -19.55 1.57
C ASN A 286 -28.93 -19.99 0.48
N LYS A 287 -29.27 -19.11 -0.48
CA LYS A 287 -30.12 -19.47 -1.63
C LYS A 287 -29.49 -20.56 -2.49
N TRP A 288 -28.18 -20.47 -2.73
CA TRP A 288 -27.43 -21.46 -3.50
C TRP A 288 -27.39 -22.83 -2.79
N CYS A 289 -27.12 -22.87 -1.47
CA CYS A 289 -27.20 -24.12 -0.70
C CYS A 289 -28.57 -24.78 -0.81
N ASN A 290 -29.64 -24.01 -0.63
CA ASN A 290 -31.01 -24.51 -0.77
C ASN A 290 -31.30 -25.03 -2.18
N HIS A 291 -30.80 -24.36 -3.21
CA HIS A 291 -31.00 -24.75 -4.61
C HIS A 291 -30.29 -26.07 -4.95
N VAL A 292 -29.07 -26.28 -4.45
CA VAL A 292 -28.26 -27.48 -4.71
C VAL A 292 -28.63 -28.63 -3.75
N GLY A 293 -29.40 -28.37 -2.69
CA GLY A 293 -29.78 -29.37 -1.69
C GLY A 293 -28.68 -29.64 -0.64
N LEU A 294 -27.83 -28.65 -0.38
CA LEU A 294 -26.76 -28.71 0.63
C LEU A 294 -27.17 -28.01 1.91
N GLU A 295 -26.70 -28.50 3.06
CA GLU A 295 -26.85 -27.79 4.33
C GLU A 295 -25.95 -26.54 4.37
N SER A 296 -26.48 -25.43 4.88
CA SER A 296 -25.68 -24.23 5.09
C SER A 296 -24.60 -24.48 6.16
N SER A 297 -23.36 -24.15 5.82
CA SER A 297 -22.22 -24.25 6.74
C SER A 297 -22.17 -23.14 7.80
N LEU A 298 -23.11 -22.20 7.76
CA LEU A 298 -23.27 -21.12 8.74
C LEU A 298 -23.93 -21.65 10.01
N ARG A 299 -23.13 -22.22 10.91
CA ARG A 299 -23.58 -22.87 12.15
C ARG A 299 -23.23 -22.01 13.36
N PHE A 300 -24.24 -21.62 14.13
CA PHE A 300 -24.08 -20.82 15.34
C PHE A 300 -24.26 -21.66 16.60
N PRO A 301 -23.30 -21.62 17.55
CA PRO A 301 -23.44 -22.33 18.81
C PRO A 301 -24.55 -21.67 19.66
N LYS A 302 -25.60 -22.43 20.01
CA LYS A 302 -26.77 -21.94 20.74
C LYS A 302 -26.50 -21.69 22.23
N ASP A 303 -25.56 -22.45 22.81
CA ASP A 303 -25.26 -22.43 24.25
C ASP A 303 -23.99 -21.64 24.61
N LYS A 304 -23.38 -20.95 23.63
CA LYS A 304 -22.17 -20.15 23.87
C LYS A 304 -22.50 -18.69 24.15
N GLN A 305 -21.56 -18.01 24.80
CA GLN A 305 -21.66 -16.58 25.07
C GLN A 305 -21.88 -15.79 23.78
N GLN A 306 -22.70 -14.74 23.85
CA GLN A 306 -23.04 -13.88 22.70
C GLN A 306 -21.80 -13.39 21.93
N LYS A 307 -20.69 -13.11 22.63
CA LYS A 307 -19.42 -12.68 22.00
C LYS A 307 -18.83 -13.74 21.07
N VAL A 308 -18.93 -15.02 21.41
CA VAL A 308 -18.45 -16.13 20.55
C VAL A 308 -19.33 -16.27 19.32
N VAL A 309 -20.65 -16.12 19.47
CA VAL A 309 -21.58 -16.12 18.34
C VAL A 309 -21.29 -14.93 17.40
N GLN A 310 -21.06 -13.74 17.97
CA GLN A 310 -20.70 -12.54 17.24
C GLN A 310 -19.37 -12.71 16.49
N GLN A 311 -18.33 -13.25 17.15
CA GLN A 311 -17.06 -13.55 16.50
C GLN A 311 -17.23 -14.52 15.33
N ARG A 312 -18.04 -15.58 15.50
CA ARG A 312 -18.29 -16.54 14.43
C ARG A 312 -18.99 -15.90 13.22
N LYS A 313 -19.95 -14.99 13.45
CA LYS A 313 -20.56 -14.18 12.38
C LYS A 313 -19.52 -13.29 11.67
N LEU A 314 -18.61 -12.68 12.42
CA LEU A 314 -17.51 -11.89 11.86
C LEU A 314 -16.53 -12.75 11.04
N LEU A 315 -16.22 -13.97 11.48
CA LEU A 315 -15.41 -14.92 10.71
C LEU A 315 -16.07 -15.30 9.38
N TYR A 316 -17.37 -15.62 9.39
CA TYR A 316 -18.11 -15.91 8.16
C TYR A 316 -18.10 -14.73 7.19
N THR A 317 -18.38 -13.54 7.72
CA THR A 317 -18.42 -12.32 6.93
C THR A 317 -17.04 -11.97 6.37
N GLY A 318 -16.01 -12.04 7.22
CA GLY A 318 -14.62 -11.79 6.83
C GLY A 318 -14.12 -12.77 5.79
N LEU A 319 -14.37 -14.07 5.95
CA LEU A 319 -13.95 -15.08 4.98
C LEU A 319 -14.59 -14.86 3.61
N TYR A 320 -15.89 -14.54 3.58
CA TYR A 320 -16.57 -14.25 2.32
C TYR A 320 -15.95 -13.04 1.61
N LEU A 321 -15.68 -11.95 2.35
CA LEU A 321 -15.05 -10.76 1.79
C LEU A 321 -13.62 -11.03 1.29
N LEU A 322 -12.84 -11.85 2.01
CA LEU A 322 -11.48 -12.21 1.60
C LEU A 322 -11.47 -13.07 0.34
N ILE A 323 -12.35 -14.07 0.25
CA ILE A 323 -12.53 -14.87 -0.96
C ILE A 323 -12.98 -13.97 -2.12
N TRP A 324 -13.95 -13.08 -1.89
CA TRP A 324 -14.42 -12.14 -2.90
C TRP A 324 -13.30 -11.22 -3.40
N GLY A 325 -12.44 -10.74 -2.50
CA GLY A 325 -11.31 -9.87 -2.83
C GLY A 325 -10.23 -10.53 -3.70
N GLU A 326 -10.08 -11.85 -3.61
CA GLU A 326 -9.11 -12.63 -4.40
C GLU A 326 -9.75 -13.44 -5.55
N ALA A 327 -11.07 -13.43 -5.69
CA ALA A 327 -11.78 -14.18 -6.72
C ALA A 327 -11.52 -13.69 -8.16
N ALA A 328 -10.94 -12.50 -8.35
CA ALA A 328 -10.71 -11.87 -9.66
C ALA A 328 -11.96 -11.94 -10.55
N ASN A 329 -11.88 -12.60 -11.71
CA ASN A 329 -13.02 -12.74 -12.64
C ASN A 329 -14.11 -13.72 -12.13
N LEU A 330 -13.80 -14.61 -11.19
CA LEU A 330 -14.78 -15.57 -10.65
C LEU A 330 -15.90 -14.88 -9.87
N ARG A 331 -15.71 -13.64 -9.42
CA ARG A 331 -16.77 -12.85 -8.74
C ARG A 331 -18.00 -12.59 -9.62
N PHE A 332 -17.87 -12.73 -10.95
CA PHE A 332 -18.97 -12.62 -11.90
C PHE A 332 -19.75 -13.93 -12.08
N MET A 333 -19.33 -15.00 -11.39
CA MET A 333 -20.00 -16.29 -11.34
C MET A 333 -20.45 -16.56 -9.89
N PRO A 334 -21.63 -16.05 -9.48
CA PRO A 334 -22.04 -16.06 -8.08
C PRO A 334 -22.14 -17.48 -7.50
N GLU A 335 -22.53 -18.47 -8.31
CA GLU A 335 -22.58 -19.89 -7.91
C GLU A 335 -21.17 -20.45 -7.66
N CYS A 336 -20.19 -20.06 -8.48
CA CYS A 336 -18.79 -20.45 -8.29
C CYS A 336 -18.23 -19.86 -6.98
N LEU A 337 -18.56 -18.59 -6.69
CA LEU A 337 -18.18 -17.96 -5.44
C LEU A 337 -18.81 -18.66 -4.23
N CYS A 338 -20.10 -19.03 -4.31
CA CYS A 338 -20.79 -19.79 -3.27
C CYS A 338 -20.16 -21.18 -3.06
N TYR A 339 -19.82 -21.86 -4.16
CA TYR A 339 -19.13 -23.15 -4.13
C TYR A 339 -17.76 -23.05 -3.43
N ILE A 340 -16.93 -22.08 -3.83
CA ILE A 340 -15.61 -21.86 -3.21
C ILE A 340 -15.77 -21.59 -1.71
N TYR A 341 -16.67 -20.66 -1.34
CA TYR A 341 -16.95 -20.35 0.06
C TYR A 341 -17.39 -21.60 0.85
N HIS A 342 -18.32 -22.38 0.31
CA HIS A 342 -18.83 -23.60 0.94
C HIS A 342 -17.71 -24.58 1.26
N HIS A 343 -16.89 -24.90 0.26
CA HIS A 343 -15.86 -25.92 0.38
C HIS A 343 -14.66 -25.46 1.21
N VAL A 344 -14.22 -24.21 1.07
CA VAL A 344 -13.15 -23.64 1.89
C VAL A 344 -13.52 -23.73 3.37
N TRP A 345 -14.75 -23.34 3.73
CA TRP A 345 -15.17 -23.38 5.12
C TRP A 345 -15.42 -24.80 5.65
N ILE A 346 -16.05 -25.68 4.88
CA ILE A 346 -16.30 -27.07 5.32
C ILE A 346 -14.98 -27.83 5.51
N GLN A 347 -14.06 -27.71 4.55
CA GLN A 347 -12.73 -28.33 4.70
C GLN A 347 -12.04 -27.83 5.96
N PHE A 348 -12.13 -26.52 6.22
CA PHE A 348 -11.58 -25.92 7.43
C PHE A 348 -12.18 -26.51 8.72
N GLN A 349 -13.51 -26.66 8.79
CA GLN A 349 -14.18 -27.25 9.97
C GLN A 349 -13.75 -28.70 10.25
N ASN A 350 -13.36 -29.44 9.21
CA ASN A 350 -12.93 -30.83 9.32
C ASN A 350 -11.45 -30.97 9.72
N PHE A 351 -10.69 -29.86 9.86
CA PHE A 351 -9.32 -29.94 10.36
C PHE A 351 -9.27 -30.21 11.88
N PRO A 352 -8.37 -31.09 12.37
CA PRO A 352 -8.29 -31.46 13.78
C PRO A 352 -8.05 -30.29 14.75
N ILE A 353 -7.44 -29.19 14.26
CA ILE A 353 -7.14 -27.98 15.04
C ILE A 353 -8.42 -27.18 15.36
N CYS A 354 -9.52 -27.45 14.66
CA CYS A 354 -10.78 -26.72 14.74
C CYS A 354 -11.99 -27.62 15.06
N ALA A 355 -11.76 -28.89 15.41
CA ALA A 355 -12.79 -29.78 15.94
C ALA A 355 -13.21 -29.26 17.32
N TYR A 356 -14.20 -28.37 17.33
CA TYR A 356 -14.96 -28.02 18.52
C TYR A 356 -15.91 -29.18 18.79
N ASP A 357 -15.57 -30.03 19.77
CA ASP A 357 -16.58 -30.76 20.53
C ASP A 357 -17.43 -29.77 21.36
#